data_AF-A0A935VIV8-F1
#
_entry.id   AF-A0A935VIV8-F1
#
_cell.length_a   1.000
_cell.length_b   1.000
_cell.length_c   1.000
_cell.angle_alpha   90.00
_cell.angle_beta   90.00
_cell.angle_gamma   90.00
#
_symmetry.space_group_name_H-M   'P 1'
#
loop_
_entity.id
_entity.type
_entity.pdbx_description
1 polymer ?
#
loop_
_entity_poly.entity_id
_entity_poly.type
_entity_poly.pdbx_seq_one_letter_code
_entity_poly.pdbx_strand_id
1 'polypeptide(L)'
;MLKKLIILLVAFSFITNAQNNFTYKTDFKTILAKTKDANDKLCYDKLLSRFNKNDSTLTNAEVLALLIGFTAKPEYKPYEDMLVENDIYNLNAEGKYYDARIKANEFMQTHPLSVKVIFERAFSYYKGRFEDSAKIFASQGNKIFNAMKYSGKGKTMQDPIFALSPQDGQEYIYKFLSGGIGLKGSLKDENGNTVDFLEVTSKVKEPYNLYFIIQHATEKMPLKLESAVEKEKREKRESEK
;
A
#
# COMPACT_ATOMS: atom_id res chain seq x y z
N MET A 1 -39.33 23.96 31.48
CA MET A 1 -37.92 23.50 31.34
C MET A 1 -37.76 22.33 30.35
N LEU A 2 -38.79 21.51 30.12
CA LEU A 2 -38.74 20.37 29.18
C LEU A 2 -38.53 20.74 27.70
N LYS A 3 -38.98 21.92 27.26
CA LYS A 3 -38.80 22.41 25.87
C LYS A 3 -37.37 22.87 25.53
N LYS A 4 -36.54 23.21 26.53
CA LYS A 4 -35.13 23.59 26.30
C LYS A 4 -34.20 22.39 26.20
N LEU A 5 -34.61 21.21 26.68
CA LEU A 5 -33.82 19.98 26.63
C LEU A 5 -33.91 19.26 25.27
N ILE A 6 -35.02 19.44 24.53
CA ILE A 6 -35.23 18.83 23.21
C ILE A 6 -34.36 19.51 22.13
N ILE A 7 -34.06 20.81 22.28
CA ILE A 7 -33.22 21.56 21.34
C ILE A 7 -31.75 21.12 21.43
N LEU A 8 -31.30 20.61 22.58
CA LEU A 8 -29.92 20.15 22.77
C LEU A 8 -29.65 18.77 22.13
N LEU A 9 -30.68 17.94 21.93
CA LEU A 9 -30.53 16.60 21.33
C LEU A 9 -30.56 16.60 19.80
N VAL A 10 -31.09 17.65 19.16
CA VAL A 10 -31.16 17.75 17.69
C VAL A 10 -29.87 18.33 17.09
N ALA A 11 -29.06 19.03 17.89
CA ALA A 11 -27.79 19.61 17.45
C ALA A 11 -26.64 18.59 17.31
N PHE A 12 -26.81 17.35 17.78
CA PHE A 12 -25.75 16.32 17.73
C PHE A 12 -25.87 15.36 16.53
N SER A 13 -26.91 15.51 15.68
CA SER A 13 -27.24 14.54 14.63
C SER A 13 -26.64 14.81 13.24
N PHE A 14 -25.77 15.82 13.10
CA PHE A 14 -25.22 16.22 11.78
C PHE A 14 -23.70 16.23 11.71
N ILE A 15 -23.02 15.27 12.35
CA ILE A 15 -21.68 14.87 11.91
C ILE A 15 -21.82 13.56 11.15
N THR A 16 -22.54 13.61 10.02
CA THR A 16 -22.32 12.62 8.97
C THR A 16 -20.93 12.93 8.40
N ASN A 17 -19.89 12.28 8.92
CA ASN A 17 -18.65 12.16 8.18
C ASN A 17 -19.00 11.42 6.89
N ALA A 18 -19.23 12.16 5.81
CA ALA A 18 -19.14 11.60 4.48
C ALA A 18 -17.72 11.02 4.39
N GLN A 19 -17.60 9.71 4.55
CA GLN A 19 -16.39 9.00 4.17
C GLN A 19 -16.27 9.22 2.68
N ASN A 20 -15.52 10.25 2.28
CA ASN A 20 -15.11 10.40 0.90
C ASN A 20 -14.30 9.14 0.58
N ASN A 21 -14.93 8.23 -0.17
CA ASN A 21 -14.25 7.06 -0.70
C ASN A 21 -13.31 7.58 -1.78
N PHE A 22 -12.01 7.32 -1.60
CA PHE A 22 -11.01 7.65 -2.59
C PHE A 22 -11.39 7.00 -3.93
N THR A 23 -11.35 7.77 -5.01
CA THR A 23 -11.54 7.27 -6.37
C THR A 23 -10.29 7.58 -7.17
N TYR A 24 -9.58 6.55 -7.62
CA TYR A 24 -8.28 6.72 -8.30
C TYR A 24 -8.34 7.71 -9.47
N LYS A 25 -9.36 7.60 -10.32
CA LYS A 25 -9.55 8.45 -11.50
C LYS A 25 -9.58 9.95 -11.17
N THR A 26 -10.30 10.35 -10.13
CA THR A 26 -10.55 11.76 -9.80
C THR A 26 -9.56 12.30 -8.78
N ASP A 27 -9.19 11.47 -7.81
CA ASP A 27 -8.53 11.94 -6.60
C ASP A 27 -7.02 11.81 -6.68
N PHE A 28 -6.50 10.81 -7.40
CA PHE A 28 -5.06 10.55 -7.47
C PHE A 28 -4.27 11.79 -7.93
N LYS A 29 -4.65 12.37 -9.07
CA LYS A 29 -3.97 13.56 -9.62
C LYS A 29 -4.12 14.78 -8.71
N THR A 30 -5.29 14.96 -8.12
CA THR A 30 -5.58 16.07 -7.20
C THR A 30 -4.75 15.97 -5.93
N ILE A 31 -4.70 14.79 -5.31
CA ILE A 31 -3.88 14.53 -4.12
C ILE A 31 -2.40 14.66 -4.47
N LEU A 32 -1.95 14.12 -5.59
CA LEU A 32 -0.57 14.23 -6.07
C LEU A 32 -0.12 15.69 -6.27
N ALA A 33 -1.02 16.57 -6.72
CA ALA A 33 -0.70 17.98 -6.85
C ALA A 33 -0.47 18.62 -5.46
N LYS A 34 -1.32 18.30 -4.48
CA LYS A 34 -1.19 18.80 -3.10
C LYS A 34 0.06 18.30 -2.40
N THR A 35 0.51 17.08 -2.69
CA THR A 35 1.73 16.53 -2.06
C THR A 35 3.01 17.22 -2.55
N LYS A 36 2.94 17.92 -3.69
CA LYS A 36 4.04 18.73 -4.24
C LYS A 36 4.05 20.18 -3.76
N ASP A 37 2.96 20.67 -3.20
CA ASP A 37 2.88 22.03 -2.67
C ASP A 37 3.45 22.09 -1.24
N ALA A 38 4.53 22.85 -1.05
CA ALA A 38 5.18 23.03 0.24
C ALA A 38 4.28 23.70 1.30
N ASN A 39 3.25 24.43 0.88
CA ASN A 39 2.32 25.11 1.78
C ASN A 39 1.10 24.24 2.14
N ASP A 40 0.75 23.24 1.33
CA ASP A 40 -0.36 22.34 1.63
C ASP A 40 -0.03 21.46 2.86
N LYS A 41 -1.08 21.06 3.58
CA LYS A 41 -0.97 20.14 4.72
C LYS A 41 -0.59 18.72 4.29
N LEU A 42 -0.90 18.35 3.05
CA LEU A 42 -0.59 17.07 2.44
C LEU A 42 0.79 17.03 1.77
N CYS A 43 1.58 18.09 1.88
CA CYS A 43 2.96 18.13 1.40
C CYS A 43 3.73 16.86 1.80
N TYR A 44 4.35 16.20 0.83
CA TYR A 44 5.04 14.92 1.04
C TYR A 44 6.07 14.99 2.17
N ASP A 45 6.93 16.01 2.18
CA ASP A 45 8.01 16.09 3.17
C ASP A 45 7.48 16.31 4.61
N LYS A 46 6.36 17.05 4.75
CA LYS A 46 5.68 17.22 6.05
C LYS A 46 5.10 15.89 6.53
N LEU A 47 4.41 15.17 5.65
CA LEU A 47 3.80 13.89 5.97
C LEU A 47 4.86 12.81 6.26
N LEU A 48 5.95 12.77 5.49
CA LEU A 48 7.05 11.84 5.69
C LEU A 48 7.73 12.08 7.04
N SER A 49 7.96 13.36 7.40
CA SER A 49 8.52 13.71 8.72
C SER A 49 7.65 13.18 9.87
N ARG A 50 6.34 13.32 9.77
CA ARG A 50 5.38 12.79 10.76
C ARG A 50 5.36 11.26 10.79
N PHE A 51 5.35 10.63 9.61
CA PHE A 51 5.39 9.16 9.48
C PHE A 51 6.65 8.56 10.11
N ASN A 52 7.82 9.16 9.84
CA ASN A 52 9.11 8.71 10.40
C ASN A 52 9.18 8.86 11.93
N LYS A 53 8.48 9.85 12.50
CA LYS A 53 8.31 10.01 13.95
C LYS A 53 7.27 9.08 14.55
N ASN A 54 6.67 8.19 13.75
CA ASN A 54 5.57 7.31 14.15
C ASN A 54 4.39 8.08 14.78
N ASP A 55 4.06 9.25 14.22
CA ASP A 55 2.97 10.10 14.71
C ASP A 55 1.64 9.33 14.74
N SER A 56 1.09 9.16 15.95
CA SER A 56 -0.15 8.42 16.19
C SER A 56 -1.38 9.14 15.63
N THR A 57 -1.30 10.45 15.40
CA THR A 57 -2.38 11.29 14.88
C THR A 57 -2.43 11.33 13.34
N LEU A 58 -1.42 10.77 12.67
CA LEU A 58 -1.39 10.69 11.21
C LEU A 58 -2.54 9.81 10.70
N THR A 59 -3.46 10.41 9.95
CA THR A 59 -4.70 9.78 9.50
C THR A 59 -4.47 8.88 8.28
N ASN A 60 -5.39 7.95 8.03
CA ASN A 60 -5.31 7.07 6.85
C ASN A 60 -5.31 7.85 5.52
N ALA A 61 -6.05 8.95 5.44
CA ALA A 61 -6.08 9.83 4.26
C ALA A 61 -4.73 10.54 4.04
N GLU A 62 -4.09 11.00 5.13
CA GLU A 62 -2.74 11.57 5.06
C GLU A 62 -1.70 10.51 4.68
N VAL A 63 -1.78 9.28 5.20
CA VAL A 63 -0.88 8.20 4.78
C VAL A 63 -1.11 7.83 3.32
N LEU A 64 -2.36 7.80 2.84
CA LEU A 64 -2.65 7.59 1.42
C LEU A 64 -2.06 8.71 0.56
N ALA A 65 -2.17 9.96 0.98
CA ALA A 65 -1.52 11.09 0.30
C ALA A 65 0.00 10.97 0.30
N LEU A 66 0.61 10.51 1.41
CA LEU A 66 2.04 10.23 1.50
C LEU A 66 2.49 9.15 0.49
N LEU A 67 1.73 8.04 0.38
CA LEU A 67 1.99 6.99 -0.62
C LEU A 67 1.88 7.53 -2.04
N ILE A 68 0.82 8.28 -2.35
CA ILE A 68 0.63 8.92 -3.66
C ILE A 68 1.78 9.91 -3.96
N GLY A 69 2.20 10.70 -2.99
CA GLY A 69 3.33 11.64 -3.17
C GLY A 69 4.65 10.95 -3.50
N PHE A 70 4.87 9.75 -2.97
CA PHE A 70 6.08 8.98 -3.28
C PHE A 70 6.15 8.56 -4.75
N THR A 71 5.01 8.37 -5.43
CA THR A 71 5.00 7.94 -6.84
C THR A 71 5.63 8.96 -7.80
N ALA A 72 5.82 10.21 -7.36
CA ALA A 72 6.50 11.26 -8.13
C ALA A 72 7.99 11.42 -7.78
N LYS A 73 8.51 10.68 -6.80
CA LYS A 73 9.93 10.72 -6.45
C LYS A 73 10.76 9.95 -7.50
N PRO A 74 11.97 10.42 -7.87
CA PRO A 74 12.80 9.74 -8.85
C PRO A 74 13.27 8.36 -8.39
N GLU A 75 13.31 8.12 -7.08
CA GLU A 75 13.64 6.84 -6.47
C GLU A 75 12.54 5.80 -6.66
N TYR A 76 11.29 6.21 -6.91
CA TYR A 76 10.17 5.28 -7.07
C TYR A 76 10.30 4.45 -8.35
N LYS A 77 10.77 3.21 -8.20
CA LYS A 77 11.04 2.26 -9.28
C LYS A 77 10.46 0.89 -8.93
N PRO A 78 9.12 0.79 -8.89
CA PRO A 78 8.41 -0.30 -8.21
C PRO A 78 8.76 -1.71 -8.68
N TYR A 79 9.22 -1.89 -9.93
CA TYR A 79 9.65 -3.19 -10.44
C TYR A 79 11.12 -3.51 -10.17
N GLU A 80 11.99 -2.51 -10.10
CA GLU A 80 13.40 -2.68 -9.70
C GLU A 80 13.49 -2.88 -8.18
N ASP A 81 12.69 -2.12 -7.43
CA ASP A 81 12.60 -2.14 -5.97
C ASP A 81 12.29 -3.55 -5.45
N MET A 82 11.39 -4.27 -6.12
CA MET A 82 11.02 -5.66 -5.82
C MET A 82 12.22 -6.61 -5.72
N LEU A 83 13.31 -6.37 -6.45
CA LEU A 83 14.52 -7.20 -6.37
C LEU A 83 15.20 -7.02 -5.01
N VAL A 84 15.31 -5.79 -4.54
CA VAL A 84 15.93 -5.46 -3.25
C VAL A 84 15.02 -5.90 -2.11
N GLU A 85 13.71 -5.68 -2.24
CA GLU A 85 12.71 -6.11 -1.26
C GLU A 85 12.72 -7.63 -1.05
N ASN A 86 12.81 -8.40 -2.15
CA ASN A 86 12.89 -9.86 -2.10
C ASN A 86 14.22 -10.34 -1.50
N ASP A 87 15.34 -9.67 -1.79
CA ASP A 87 16.63 -10.02 -1.20
C ASP A 87 16.63 -9.83 0.33
N ILE A 88 16.06 -8.72 0.82
CA ILE A 88 15.89 -8.48 2.26
C ILE A 88 15.02 -9.56 2.90
N TYR A 89 13.91 -9.93 2.25
CA TYR A 89 13.05 -11.02 2.71
C TYR A 89 13.81 -12.36 2.78
N ASN A 90 14.60 -12.68 1.75
CA ASN A 90 15.38 -13.92 1.70
C ASN A 90 16.44 -13.97 2.81
N LEU A 91 17.13 -12.87 3.09
CA LEU A 91 18.06 -12.78 4.22
C LEU A 91 17.38 -13.12 5.55
N ASN A 92 16.16 -12.60 5.78
CA ASN A 92 15.37 -12.96 6.96
C ASN A 92 14.97 -14.44 6.96
N ALA A 93 14.54 -15.00 5.83
CA ALA A 93 14.16 -16.40 5.69
C ALA A 93 15.34 -17.36 5.95
N GLU A 94 16.55 -16.95 5.59
CA GLU A 94 17.80 -17.67 5.84
C GLU A 94 18.35 -17.48 7.27
N GLY A 95 17.68 -16.68 8.10
CA GLY A 95 18.12 -16.39 9.47
C GLY A 95 19.25 -15.36 9.57
N LYS A 96 19.64 -14.70 8.47
CA LYS A 96 20.64 -13.62 8.40
C LYS A 96 20.04 -12.28 8.83
N TYR A 97 19.48 -12.23 10.03
CA TYR A 97 18.70 -11.07 10.51
C TYR A 97 19.52 -9.79 10.61
N TYR A 98 20.82 -9.89 10.93
CA TYR A 98 21.69 -8.72 10.99
C TYR A 98 21.87 -8.07 9.61
N ASP A 99 22.17 -8.88 8.59
CA ASP A 99 22.36 -8.41 7.22
C ASP A 99 21.06 -7.87 6.64
N ALA A 100 19.94 -8.58 6.87
CA ALA A 100 18.60 -8.11 6.50
C ALA A 100 18.31 -6.72 7.09
N ARG A 101 18.68 -6.50 8.35
CA ARG A 101 18.49 -5.22 9.03
C ARG A 101 19.34 -4.09 8.44
N ILE A 102 20.62 -4.35 8.16
CA ILE A 102 21.51 -3.35 7.56
C ILE A 102 20.98 -2.95 6.18
N LYS A 103 20.69 -3.95 5.33
CA LYS A 103 20.19 -3.71 3.99
C LYS A 103 18.82 -3.03 3.98
N ALA A 104 17.92 -3.42 4.88
CA ALA A 104 16.64 -2.73 5.05
C ALA A 104 16.83 -1.27 5.48
N ASN A 105 17.73 -0.99 6.42
CA ASN A 105 18.00 0.38 6.86
C ASN A 105 18.57 1.26 5.75
N GLU A 106 19.46 0.71 4.92
CA GLU A 106 20.00 1.40 3.75
C GLU A 106 18.91 1.69 2.71
N PHE A 107 18.15 0.67 2.30
CA PHE A 107 17.10 0.81 1.30
C PHE A 107 16.00 1.81 1.73
N MET A 108 15.64 1.80 3.02
CA MET A 108 14.62 2.67 3.59
C MET A 108 15.02 4.17 3.63
N GLN A 109 16.29 4.52 3.40
CA GLN A 109 16.69 5.93 3.28
C GLN A 109 16.06 6.60 2.06
N THR A 110 15.87 5.84 0.97
CA THR A 110 15.30 6.30 -0.30
C THR A 110 13.90 5.73 -0.56
N HIS A 111 13.53 4.62 0.10
CA HIS A 111 12.24 3.94 -0.07
C HIS A 111 11.47 3.83 1.25
N PRO A 112 11.18 4.94 1.95
CA PRO A 112 10.66 4.92 3.31
C PRO A 112 9.25 4.33 3.45
N LEU A 113 8.59 4.01 2.33
CA LEU A 113 7.21 3.52 2.28
C LEU A 113 7.08 2.11 1.67
N SER A 114 8.17 1.39 1.44
CA SER A 114 8.09 -0.03 1.05
C SER A 114 7.51 -0.84 2.20
N VAL A 115 6.24 -1.25 2.07
CA VAL A 115 5.54 -1.96 3.14
C VAL A 115 6.19 -3.31 3.44
N LYS A 116 6.67 -4.00 2.40
CA LYS A 116 7.44 -5.23 2.52
C LYS A 116 8.68 -5.01 3.38
N VAL A 117 9.54 -4.06 3.02
CA VAL A 117 10.77 -3.78 3.77
C VAL A 117 10.48 -3.29 5.18
N ILE A 118 9.43 -2.50 5.41
CA ILE A 118 9.05 -2.08 6.77
C ILE A 118 8.77 -3.29 7.67
N PHE A 119 8.00 -4.26 7.19
CA PHE A 119 7.70 -5.47 7.98
C PHE A 119 8.92 -6.39 8.12
N GLU A 120 9.75 -6.51 7.08
CA GLU A 120 11.00 -7.29 7.18
C GLU A 120 12.02 -6.63 8.11
N ARG A 121 12.06 -5.30 8.17
CA ARG A 121 12.81 -4.54 9.16
C ARG A 121 12.24 -4.79 10.56
N ALA A 122 10.93 -4.72 10.75
CA ALA A 122 10.32 -5.04 12.04
C ALA A 122 10.69 -6.45 12.51
N PHE A 123 10.65 -7.44 11.62
CA PHE A 123 10.99 -8.83 11.92
C PHE A 123 12.47 -9.02 12.29
N SER A 124 13.40 -8.44 11.53
CA SER A 124 14.84 -8.53 11.84
C SER A 124 15.19 -7.88 13.19
N TYR A 125 14.58 -6.74 13.53
CA TYR A 125 14.75 -6.11 14.84
C TYR A 125 14.17 -6.97 15.97
N TYR A 126 13.01 -7.60 15.77
CA TYR A 126 12.43 -8.52 16.74
C TYR A 126 13.35 -9.73 17.00
N LYS A 127 13.89 -10.33 15.93
CA LYS A 127 14.85 -11.44 16.04
C LYS A 127 16.16 -11.04 16.73
N GLY A 128 16.59 -9.78 16.56
CA GLY A 128 17.71 -9.20 17.27
C GLY A 128 17.43 -8.76 18.72
N ARG A 129 16.24 -9.04 19.27
CA ARG A 129 15.81 -8.61 20.63
C ARG A 129 15.66 -7.10 20.82
N PHE A 130 15.48 -6.34 19.73
CA PHE A 130 15.21 -4.91 19.76
C PHE A 130 13.70 -4.64 19.65
N GLU A 131 12.94 -5.06 20.67
CA GLU A 131 11.47 -5.13 20.61
C GLU A 131 10.78 -3.78 20.38
N ASP A 132 11.28 -2.70 20.99
CA ASP A 132 10.66 -1.37 20.84
C ASP A 132 10.74 -0.87 19.40
N SER A 133 11.89 -1.06 18.76
CA SER A 133 12.06 -0.73 17.34
C SER A 133 11.18 -1.61 16.45
N ALA A 134 11.08 -2.91 16.76
CA ALA A 134 10.20 -3.81 16.03
C ALA A 134 8.74 -3.37 16.08
N LYS A 135 8.24 -2.97 17.27
CA LYS A 135 6.87 -2.45 17.45
C LYS A 135 6.63 -1.16 16.67
N ILE A 136 7.59 -0.23 16.68
CA ILE A 136 7.50 1.02 15.92
C ILE A 136 7.37 0.74 14.43
N PHE A 137 8.23 -0.11 13.87
CA PHE A 137 8.20 -0.42 12.45
C PHE A 137 6.96 -1.21 12.04
N ALA A 138 6.51 -2.17 12.86
CA ALA A 138 5.23 -2.84 12.64
C ALA A 138 4.05 -1.86 12.68
N SER A 139 4.09 -0.85 13.57
CA SER A 139 3.08 0.22 13.61
C SER A 139 3.06 1.05 12.33
N GLN A 140 4.23 1.41 11.80
CA GLN A 140 4.36 2.10 10.52
C GLN A 140 3.80 1.27 9.35
N GLY A 141 4.12 -0.02 9.27
CA GLY A 141 3.57 -0.92 8.25
C GLY A 141 2.05 -1.02 8.33
N ASN A 142 1.51 -1.12 9.55
CA ASN A 142 0.06 -1.13 9.78
C ASN A 142 -0.62 0.19 9.39
N LYS A 143 0.05 1.35 9.51
CA LYS A 143 -0.48 2.62 8.99
C LYS A 143 -0.66 2.58 7.48
N ILE A 144 0.29 1.97 6.75
CA ILE A 144 0.17 1.76 5.29
C ILE A 144 -1.01 0.84 4.97
N PHE A 145 -1.13 -0.31 5.63
CA PHE A 145 -2.27 -1.21 5.39
C PHE A 145 -3.63 -0.57 5.74
N ASN A 146 -3.70 0.26 6.78
CA ASN A 146 -4.90 1.01 7.09
C ASN A 146 -5.23 2.07 6.01
N ALA A 147 -4.21 2.68 5.40
CA ALA A 147 -4.38 3.57 4.26
C ALA A 147 -4.86 2.82 3.00
N MET A 148 -4.30 1.64 2.74
CA MET A 148 -4.78 0.74 1.68
C MET A 148 -6.26 0.40 1.89
N LYS A 149 -6.63 -0.10 3.07
CA LYS A 149 -8.03 -0.38 3.42
C LYS A 149 -8.95 0.85 3.31
N TYR A 150 -8.43 2.03 3.64
CA TYR A 150 -9.17 3.29 3.52
C TYR A 150 -9.38 3.70 2.06
N SER A 151 -8.44 3.39 1.17
CA SER A 151 -8.50 3.79 -0.24
C SER A 151 -9.58 3.07 -1.05
N GLY A 152 -10.00 1.88 -0.64
CA GLY A 152 -11.05 1.13 -1.30
C GLY A 152 -11.34 -0.19 -0.61
N LYS A 153 -12.49 -0.81 -0.91
CA LYS A 153 -12.83 -2.13 -0.33
C LYS A 153 -12.18 -3.28 -1.09
N GLY A 154 -11.78 -3.06 -2.33
CA GLY A 154 -11.14 -4.04 -3.20
C GLY A 154 -12.07 -5.16 -3.64
N LYS A 155 -13.39 -5.07 -3.44
CA LYS A 155 -14.33 -6.16 -3.80
C LYS A 155 -14.71 -6.18 -5.28
N THR A 156 -14.52 -5.06 -5.96
CA THR A 156 -14.82 -4.89 -7.40
C THR A 156 -13.73 -4.05 -8.05
N MET A 157 -13.66 -4.08 -9.38
CA MET A 157 -12.71 -3.25 -10.13
C MET A 157 -13.03 -1.75 -10.06
N GLN A 158 -14.26 -1.37 -9.70
CA GLN A 158 -14.69 0.03 -9.55
C GLN A 158 -14.31 0.63 -8.18
N ASP A 159 -14.01 -0.21 -7.19
CA ASP A 159 -13.58 0.19 -5.85
C ASP A 159 -12.29 -0.57 -5.46
N PRO A 160 -11.20 -0.46 -6.25
CA PRO A 160 -9.96 -1.17 -6.01
C PRO A 160 -9.18 -0.53 -4.85
N ILE A 161 -8.40 -1.34 -4.14
CA ILE A 161 -7.46 -0.87 -3.12
C ILE A 161 -6.24 -0.24 -3.79
N PHE A 162 -5.82 0.95 -3.37
CA PHE A 162 -4.54 1.52 -3.79
C PHE A 162 -3.38 0.70 -3.25
N ALA A 163 -2.51 0.21 -4.14
CA ALA A 163 -1.27 -0.48 -3.81
C ALA A 163 -0.09 0.33 -4.36
N LEU A 164 0.90 0.65 -3.52
CA LEU A 164 2.04 1.47 -3.95
C LEU A 164 2.93 0.67 -4.92
N SER A 165 3.12 -0.62 -4.69
CA SER A 165 3.84 -1.55 -5.57
C SER A 165 2.94 -2.72 -6.01
N PRO A 166 3.30 -3.45 -7.08
CA PRO A 166 2.62 -4.69 -7.48
C PRO A 166 2.64 -5.80 -6.41
N GLN A 167 3.60 -5.78 -5.48
CA GLN A 167 3.67 -6.78 -4.41
C GLN A 167 2.81 -6.43 -3.19
N ASP A 168 2.43 -5.17 -3.00
CA ASP A 168 1.77 -4.71 -1.78
C ASP A 168 0.42 -5.40 -1.54
N GLY A 169 -0.32 -5.72 -2.61
CA GLY A 169 -1.56 -6.49 -2.50
C GLY A 169 -1.34 -7.87 -1.88
N GLN A 170 -0.21 -8.51 -2.20
CA GLN A 170 0.16 -9.80 -1.62
C GLN A 170 0.53 -9.66 -0.15
N GLU A 171 1.35 -8.64 0.17
CA GLU A 171 1.74 -8.33 1.55
C GLU A 171 0.53 -8.00 2.43
N TYR A 172 -0.44 -7.26 1.89
CA TYR A 172 -1.71 -6.96 2.55
C TYR A 172 -2.50 -8.25 2.86
N ILE A 173 -2.61 -9.17 1.90
CA ILE A 173 -3.32 -10.44 2.11
C ILE A 173 -2.62 -11.29 3.18
N TYR A 174 -1.31 -11.49 3.06
CA TYR A 174 -0.56 -12.35 3.97
C TYR A 174 -0.48 -11.79 5.39
N LYS A 175 -0.17 -10.50 5.55
CA LYS A 175 0.16 -9.92 6.86
C LYS A 175 -1.02 -9.20 7.52
N PHE A 176 -1.97 -8.66 6.75
CA PHE A 176 -3.12 -7.91 7.31
C PHE A 176 -4.40 -8.74 7.39
N LEU A 177 -4.67 -9.57 6.38
CA LEU A 177 -5.85 -10.44 6.35
C LEU A 177 -5.57 -11.86 6.87
N SER A 178 -4.29 -12.22 7.05
CA SER A 178 -3.85 -13.58 7.38
C SER A 178 -4.39 -14.63 6.40
N GLY A 179 -4.50 -14.24 5.12
CA GLY A 179 -4.99 -15.09 4.02
C GLY A 179 -3.85 -15.75 3.24
N GLY A 180 -4.21 -16.75 2.44
CA GLY A 180 -3.38 -17.26 1.35
C GLY A 180 -3.72 -16.55 0.03
N ILE A 181 -2.91 -16.80 -0.99
CA ILE A 181 -3.14 -16.29 -2.35
C ILE A 181 -3.32 -17.48 -3.27
N GLY A 182 -4.43 -17.49 -4.01
CA GLY A 182 -4.72 -18.45 -5.07
C GLY A 182 -4.40 -17.85 -6.44
N LEU A 183 -5.42 -17.75 -7.29
CA LEU A 183 -5.30 -17.12 -8.61
C LEU A 183 -4.85 -15.65 -8.52
N LYS A 184 -4.02 -15.23 -9.48
CA LYS A 184 -3.59 -13.84 -9.65
C LYS A 184 -3.61 -13.45 -11.11
N GLY A 185 -3.87 -12.18 -11.38
CA GLY A 185 -3.76 -11.62 -12.72
C GLY A 185 -3.98 -10.12 -12.73
N SER A 186 -3.98 -9.54 -13.92
CA SER A 186 -4.13 -8.10 -14.12
C SER A 186 -5.11 -7.83 -15.25
N LEU A 187 -5.93 -6.80 -15.08
CA LEU A 187 -6.96 -6.36 -16.02
C LEU A 187 -6.87 -4.84 -16.22
N LYS A 188 -7.62 -4.33 -17.20
CA LYS A 188 -7.85 -2.89 -17.38
C LYS A 188 -9.25 -2.54 -16.91
N ASP A 189 -9.37 -1.48 -16.11
CA ASP A 189 -10.68 -0.92 -15.76
C ASP A 189 -11.31 -0.17 -16.96
N GLU A 190 -12.52 0.34 -16.76
CA GLU A 190 -13.25 1.15 -17.76
C GLU A 190 -12.52 2.43 -18.20
N ASN A 191 -11.51 2.87 -17.44
CA ASN A 191 -10.71 4.06 -17.71
C ASN A 191 -9.32 3.71 -18.27
N GLY A 192 -9.04 2.42 -18.54
CA GLY A 192 -7.76 1.94 -19.05
C GLY A 192 -6.66 1.81 -17.98
N ASN A 193 -6.99 1.96 -16.70
CA ASN A 193 -6.05 1.79 -15.60
C ASN A 193 -5.77 0.30 -15.34
N THR A 194 -4.51 -0.05 -15.04
CA THR A 194 -4.14 -1.40 -14.61
C THR A 194 -4.61 -1.69 -13.20
N VAL A 195 -5.40 -2.76 -13.06
CA VAL A 195 -5.88 -3.29 -11.79
C VAL A 195 -5.43 -4.74 -11.68
N ASP A 196 -4.71 -5.08 -10.62
CA ASP A 196 -4.42 -6.47 -10.27
C ASP A 196 -5.62 -7.07 -9.53
N PHE A 197 -5.87 -8.36 -9.75
CA PHE A 197 -6.75 -9.15 -8.91
C PHE A 197 -5.97 -10.28 -8.25
N LEU A 198 -6.22 -10.49 -6.96
CA LEU A 198 -5.64 -11.56 -6.16
C LEU A 198 -6.78 -12.32 -5.48
N GLU A 199 -6.87 -13.61 -5.71
CA GLU A 199 -7.79 -14.49 -5.02
C GLU A 199 -7.26 -14.74 -3.60
N VAL A 200 -8.04 -14.32 -2.61
CA VAL A 200 -7.77 -14.58 -1.20
C VAL A 200 -8.31 -15.96 -0.86
N THR A 201 -7.42 -16.85 -0.43
CA THR A 201 -7.77 -18.18 0.04
C THR A 201 -7.70 -18.25 1.56
N SER A 202 -8.54 -19.08 2.18
CA SER A 202 -8.49 -19.33 3.61
C SER A 202 -9.01 -20.74 3.92
N LYS A 203 -8.72 -21.25 5.12
CA LYS A 203 -9.22 -22.57 5.54
C LYS A 203 -10.71 -22.59 5.90
N VAL A 204 -11.33 -21.42 6.11
CA VAL A 204 -12.65 -21.30 6.78
C VAL A 204 -13.69 -20.59 5.91
N LYS A 205 -13.25 -19.79 4.94
CA LYS A 205 -14.12 -19.02 4.04
C LYS A 205 -13.85 -19.40 2.60
N GLU A 206 -14.90 -19.39 1.80
CA GLU A 206 -14.81 -19.51 0.35
C GLU A 206 -13.82 -18.48 -0.23
N PRO A 207 -13.06 -18.86 -1.27
CA PRO A 207 -12.17 -17.94 -1.96
C PRO A 207 -12.94 -16.72 -2.50
N TYR A 208 -12.30 -15.56 -2.43
CA TYR A 208 -12.85 -14.33 -3.00
C TYR A 208 -11.74 -13.44 -3.54
N ASN A 209 -12.04 -12.67 -4.58
CA ASN A 209 -11.06 -11.78 -5.20
C ASN A 209 -10.97 -10.44 -4.49
N LEU A 210 -9.75 -9.95 -4.35
CA LEU A 210 -9.46 -8.54 -4.07
C LEU A 210 -8.81 -7.88 -5.28
N TYR A 211 -9.21 -6.64 -5.55
CA TYR A 211 -8.73 -5.82 -6.65
C TYR A 211 -7.84 -4.68 -6.14
N PHE A 212 -6.70 -4.48 -6.78
CA PHE A 212 -5.69 -3.50 -6.40
C PHE A 212 -5.32 -2.61 -7.59
N ILE A 213 -5.47 -1.29 -7.45
CA ILE A 213 -5.10 -0.34 -8.50
C ILE A 213 -3.60 -0.08 -8.46
N ILE A 214 -2.92 -0.37 -9.58
CA ILE A 214 -1.45 -0.31 -9.72
C ILE A 214 -1.02 0.44 -10.98
N GLN A 215 -1.91 1.27 -11.54
CA GLN A 215 -1.64 2.01 -12.77
C GLN A 215 -0.39 2.88 -12.67
N HIS A 216 -0.21 3.61 -11.57
CA HIS A 216 0.98 4.43 -11.30
C HIS A 216 2.26 3.61 -11.25
N ALA A 217 2.20 2.36 -10.80
CA ALA A 217 3.35 1.46 -10.82
C ALA A 217 3.63 0.98 -12.26
N THR A 218 2.58 0.59 -12.99
CA THR A 218 2.68 0.12 -14.38
C THR A 218 3.32 1.18 -15.29
N GLU A 219 3.00 2.46 -15.10
CA GLU A 219 3.60 3.59 -15.84
C GLU A 219 5.11 3.75 -15.61
N LYS A 220 5.66 3.10 -14.57
CA LYS A 220 7.10 3.07 -14.27
C LYS A 220 7.78 1.78 -14.70
N MET A 221 7.08 0.90 -15.43
CA MET A 221 7.66 -0.35 -15.91
C MET A 221 8.75 -0.07 -16.96
N PRO A 222 9.97 -0.62 -16.81
CA PRO A 222 10.98 -0.54 -17.85
C PRO A 222 10.52 -1.26 -19.13
N LEU A 223 10.77 -0.68 -20.31
CA LEU A 223 10.38 -1.25 -21.62
C LEU A 223 10.82 -2.71 -21.83
N LYS A 224 12.02 -3.06 -21.34
CA LYS A 224 12.54 -4.42 -21.42
C LYS A 224 11.68 -5.41 -20.63
N LEU A 225 11.19 -5.00 -19.47
CA LEU A 225 10.31 -5.81 -18.63
C LEU A 225 8.92 -5.91 -19.23
N GLU A 226 8.38 -4.81 -19.77
CA GLU A 226 7.11 -4.78 -20.50
C GLU A 226 7.12 -5.78 -21.67
N SER A 227 8.19 -5.77 -22.46
CA SER A 227 8.37 -6.69 -23.59
C SER A 227 8.44 -8.16 -23.15
N ALA A 228 9.10 -8.45 -22.02
CA ALA A 228 9.19 -9.80 -21.47
C ALA A 228 7.82 -10.30 -20.97
N VAL A 229 7.06 -9.46 -20.28
CA VAL A 229 5.71 -9.78 -19.80
C VAL A 229 4.75 -10.05 -20.96
N GLU A 230 4.83 -9.26 -22.02
CA GLU A 230 3.98 -9.45 -23.20
C GLU A 230 4.31 -10.73 -23.96
N LYS A 231 5.60 -11.09 -24.04
CA LYS A 231 6.05 -12.37 -24.62
C LYS A 231 5.50 -13.56 -23.82
N GLU A 232 5.65 -13.54 -22.50
CA GLU A 232 5.15 -14.62 -21.62
C GLU A 232 3.61 -14.79 -21.74
N LYS A 233 2.87 -13.68 -21.83
CA LYS A 233 1.41 -13.71 -22.05
C LYS A 233 1.03 -14.36 -23.38
N ARG A 234 1.79 -14.10 -24.45
CA ARG A 234 1.56 -14.72 -25.77
C ARG A 234 1.82 -16.22 -25.73
N GLU A 235 2.94 -16.64 -25.14
CA GLU A 235 3.32 -18.04 -25.01
C GLU A 235 2.28 -18.84 -24.20
N LYS A 236 1.77 -18.28 -23.09
CA LYS A 236 0.69 -18.91 -22.31
C LYS A 236 -0.60 -19.10 -23.12
N ARG A 237 -1.02 -18.09 -23.88
CA ARG A 237 -2.21 -18.17 -24.75
C ARG A 237 -2.05 -19.18 -25.88
N GLU A 238 -0.83 -19.42 -26.33
CA GLU A 238 -0.52 -20.42 -27.35
C GLU A 238 -0.46 -21.84 -26.77
N SER A 239 -0.01 -22.00 -25.51
CA SER A 239 0.01 -23.30 -24.83
C SER A 239 -1.36 -23.84 -24.38
N GLU A 240 -2.37 -22.97 -24.34
CA GLU A 240 -3.76 -23.29 -23.96
C GLU A 240 -4.68 -23.60 -25.16
N LYS A 241 -4.13 -23.58 -26.40
CA LYS A 241 -4.83 -23.94 -27.64
C LYS A 241 -4.40 -25.31 -28.14
#